data_AF-A0A1F8RZF2-F1
#
_entry.id   AF-A0A1F8RZF2-F1
#
_cell.length_a   1.000
_cell.length_b   1.000
_cell.length_c   1.000
_cell.angle_alpha   90.00
_cell.angle_beta   90.00
_cell.angle_gamma   90.00
#
_symmetry.space_group_name_H-M   'P 1'
#
loop_
_entity.id
_entity.type
_entity.pdbx_description
1 polymer ?
#
loop_
_entity_poly.entity_id
_entity_poly.type
_entity_poly.pdbx_seq_one_letter_code
_entity_poly.pdbx_strand_id
1 'polypeptide(L)'
;MKILVFTEGTATGPPSQEQFFDVPSFVPTEGTVEKLTGWHEQGTEICYLTSRRWNGSPQTVEAALRRFDFPAGELYYRREGEDYVDVVKRVQPDVLIEDDCRSIGWDEVITPKLRAEWGIKGIIVPENGGLAHLPDDHRELLSMAS
;
A
#
# COMPACT_ATOMS: atom_id res chain seq x y z
N MET A 1 4.78 -15.19 3.81
CA MET A 1 3.64 -14.28 3.96
C MET A 1 3.74 -13.24 2.86
N LYS A 2 2.62 -12.83 2.27
CA LYS A 2 2.52 -11.80 1.24
C LYS A 2 1.79 -10.57 1.80
N ILE A 3 2.45 -9.42 1.78
CA ILE A 3 1.85 -8.13 2.15
C ILE A 3 1.66 -7.31 0.89
N LEU A 4 0.44 -6.83 0.66
CA LEU A 4 0.13 -5.82 -0.34
C LEU A 4 -0.02 -4.47 0.34
N VAL A 5 0.76 -3.49 -0.09
CA VAL A 5 0.75 -2.13 0.47
C VAL A 5 0.28 -1.15 -0.59
N PHE A 6 -0.72 -0.33 -0.27
CA PHE A 6 -1.12 0.76 -1.14
C PHE A 6 0.01 1.81 -1.22
N THR A 7 0.25 2.41 -2.38
CA THR A 7 1.39 3.34 -2.55
C THR A 7 1.03 4.76 -2.13
N GLU A 8 0.15 5.42 -2.85
CA GLU A 8 -0.20 6.83 -2.57
C GLU A 8 -1.07 6.94 -1.31
N GLY A 9 -0.76 7.89 -0.43
CA GLY A 9 -1.50 8.06 0.84
C GLY A 9 -1.08 7.10 1.95
N THR A 10 -0.42 5.99 1.61
CA THR A 10 0.03 4.96 2.58
C THR A 10 1.55 4.86 2.64
N ALA A 11 2.19 4.22 1.66
CA ALA A 11 3.64 4.03 1.63
C ALA A 11 4.41 5.28 1.20
N THR A 12 3.74 6.11 0.40
CA THR A 12 4.26 7.38 -0.12
C THR A 12 3.20 8.46 0.05
N GLY A 13 3.63 9.67 0.29
CA GLY A 13 2.76 10.82 0.50
C GLY A 13 3.34 12.08 -0.13
N PRO A 14 2.53 13.14 -0.25
CA PRO A 14 3.01 14.39 -0.80
C PRO A 14 4.03 15.02 0.16
N PRO A 15 5.14 15.59 -0.34
CA PRO A 15 6.15 16.22 0.50
C PRO A 15 5.65 17.52 1.17
N SER A 16 4.56 18.10 0.67
CA SER A 16 3.83 19.22 1.27
C SER A 16 2.37 19.21 0.84
N GLN A 17 1.49 19.93 1.55
CA GLN A 17 0.07 20.03 1.19
C GLN A 17 -0.15 20.59 -0.23
N GLU A 18 0.72 21.47 -0.71
CA GLU A 18 0.63 22.07 -2.05
C GLU A 18 0.89 21.05 -3.17
N GLN A 19 1.61 19.97 -2.87
CA GLN A 19 1.98 18.92 -3.83
C GLN A 19 1.06 17.69 -3.74
N PHE A 20 -0.11 17.83 -3.09
CA PHE A 20 -1.05 16.72 -2.85
C PHE A 20 -1.45 15.94 -4.11
N PHE A 21 -1.62 16.63 -5.24
CA PHE A 21 -2.02 16.00 -6.51
C PHE A 21 -0.83 15.65 -7.42
N ASP A 22 0.40 15.94 -7.00
CA ASP A 22 1.63 15.67 -7.76
C ASP A 22 2.27 14.36 -7.34
N VAL A 23 1.58 13.23 -7.58
CA VAL A 23 2.08 11.88 -7.24
C VAL A 23 3.54 11.62 -7.65
N PRO A 24 4.05 12.10 -8.82
CA PRO A 24 5.46 11.95 -9.16
C PRO A 24 6.47 12.56 -8.17
N SER A 25 6.07 13.54 -7.35
CA SER A 25 6.92 14.13 -6.30
C SER A 25 6.74 13.49 -4.93
N PHE A 26 5.89 12.47 -4.80
CA PHE A 26 5.66 11.80 -3.53
C PHE A 26 6.94 11.20 -2.98
N VAL A 27 7.07 11.27 -1.66
CA VAL A 27 8.20 10.79 -0.87
C VAL A 27 7.73 9.68 0.07
N PRO A 28 8.63 8.84 0.61
CA PRO A 28 8.25 7.85 1.60
C PRO A 28 7.57 8.50 2.80
N THR A 29 6.49 7.89 3.27
CA THR A 29 5.89 8.23 4.56
C THR A 29 6.74 7.69 5.71
N GLU A 30 6.49 8.19 6.92
CA GLU A 30 7.33 7.95 8.09
C GLU A 30 7.55 6.45 8.38
N GLY A 31 8.82 6.06 8.45
CA GLY A 31 9.28 4.71 8.78
C GLY A 31 8.90 3.62 7.75
N THR A 32 8.28 3.98 6.62
CA THR A 32 7.78 3.00 5.66
C THR A 32 8.89 2.16 5.05
N VAL A 33 9.96 2.79 4.53
CA VAL A 33 11.06 2.05 3.88
C VAL A 33 11.70 1.09 4.88
N GLU A 34 11.98 1.55 6.09
CA GLU A 34 12.61 0.73 7.13
C GLU A 34 11.71 -0.42 7.57
N LYS A 35 10.40 -0.17 7.74
CA LYS A 35 9.42 -1.21 8.09
C LYS A 35 9.30 -2.29 7.02
N LEU A 36 9.13 -1.88 5.76
CA LEU A 36 8.99 -2.82 4.65
C LEU A 36 10.27 -3.62 4.42
N THR A 37 11.43 -2.98 4.53
CA THR A 37 12.73 -3.67 4.45
C THR A 37 12.87 -4.70 5.57
N GLY A 38 12.55 -4.32 6.82
CA GLY A 38 12.58 -5.24 7.95
C GLY A 38 11.66 -6.45 7.77
N TRP A 39 10.45 -6.27 7.25
CA TRP A 39 9.57 -7.41 6.92
C TRP A 39 10.08 -8.24 5.75
N HIS A 40 10.67 -7.61 4.73
CA HIS A 40 11.26 -8.30 3.59
C HIS A 40 12.44 -9.21 4.02
N GLU A 41 13.32 -8.71 4.88
CA GLU A 41 14.44 -9.47 5.46
C GLU A 41 13.98 -10.67 6.31
N GLN A 42 12.76 -10.61 6.85
CA GLN A 42 12.12 -11.73 7.55
C GLN A 42 11.50 -12.77 6.58
N GLY A 43 11.68 -12.62 5.27
CA GLY A 43 11.16 -13.53 4.25
C GLY A 43 9.74 -13.21 3.78
N THR A 44 9.26 -11.99 4.03
CA THR A 44 7.96 -11.53 3.53
C THR A 44 8.05 -11.11 2.07
N GLU A 45 7.08 -11.55 1.27
CA GLU A 45 6.87 -11.05 -0.09
C GLU A 45 6.16 -9.69 0.01
N ILE A 46 6.86 -8.61 -0.36
CA ILE A 46 6.28 -7.27 -0.41
C ILE A 46 5.75 -7.02 -1.82
N CYS A 47 4.49 -6.59 -1.90
CA CYS A 47 3.83 -6.18 -3.12
C CYS A 47 3.25 -4.77 -2.94
N TYR A 48 3.08 -4.07 -4.05
CA TYR A 48 2.59 -2.69 -4.06
C TYR A 48 1.30 -2.59 -4.87
N LEU A 49 0.40 -1.69 -4.49
CA LEU A 49 -0.80 -1.34 -5.24
C LEU A 49 -0.85 0.17 -5.44
N THR A 50 -0.91 0.62 -6.69
CA THR A 50 -1.05 2.06 -7.01
C THR A 50 -2.46 2.41 -7.47
N SER A 51 -2.85 3.64 -7.17
CA SER A 51 -4.03 4.31 -7.74
C SER A 51 -3.92 4.56 -9.25
N ARG A 52 -2.69 4.61 -9.77
CA ARG A 52 -2.42 4.82 -11.21
C ARG A 52 -2.88 3.61 -12.01
N ARG A 53 -3.60 3.86 -13.09
CA ARG A 53 -3.98 2.84 -14.10
C ARG A 53 -2.83 2.64 -15.08
N TRP A 54 -2.88 1.58 -15.90
CA TRP A 54 -1.86 1.30 -16.93
C TRP A 54 -1.55 2.52 -17.83
N ASN A 55 -2.56 3.31 -18.17
CA ASN A 55 -2.46 4.54 -18.99
C ASN A 55 -2.10 5.80 -18.18
N GLY A 56 -2.02 5.69 -16.85
CA GLY A 56 -1.66 6.76 -15.91
C GLY A 56 -0.22 6.70 -15.43
N SER A 57 0.66 6.04 -16.19
CA SER A 57 2.11 5.93 -15.95
C SER A 57 2.51 5.27 -14.61
N PRO A 58 2.13 4.01 -14.34
CA PRO A 58 2.57 3.30 -13.13
C PRO A 58 4.10 3.20 -13.00
N GLN A 59 4.83 3.36 -14.11
CA GLN A 59 6.29 3.41 -14.16
C GLN A 59 6.87 4.58 -13.33
N THR A 60 6.13 5.68 -13.14
CA THR A 60 6.59 6.77 -12.26
C THR A 60 6.59 6.33 -10.80
N VAL A 61 5.62 5.49 -10.41
CA VAL A 61 5.55 4.91 -9.07
C VAL A 61 6.68 3.90 -8.89
N GLU A 62 6.92 3.02 -9.87
CA GLU A 62 8.08 2.11 -9.82
C GLU A 62 9.41 2.88 -9.70
N ALA A 63 9.56 3.97 -10.44
CA ALA A 63 10.75 4.82 -10.35
C ALA A 63 10.90 5.47 -8.98
N ALA A 64 9.80 5.91 -8.36
CA ALA A 64 9.82 6.45 -7.00
C ALA A 64 10.20 5.37 -5.97
N LEU A 65 9.60 4.18 -6.04
CA LEU A 65 9.93 3.05 -5.17
C LEU A 65 11.43 2.71 -5.25
N ARG A 66 11.98 2.64 -6.47
CA ARG A 66 13.42 2.41 -6.66
C ARG A 66 14.29 3.55 -6.16
N ARG A 67 13.89 4.80 -6.39
CA ARG A 67 14.64 6.00 -5.99
C ARG A 67 14.82 6.10 -4.47
N PHE A 68 13.85 5.61 -3.72
CA PHE A 68 13.85 5.67 -2.25
C PHE A 68 14.15 4.31 -1.59
N ASP A 69 14.78 3.40 -2.33
CA ASP A 69 15.28 2.12 -1.82
C ASP A 69 14.19 1.26 -1.12
N PHE A 70 12.96 1.31 -1.62
CA PHE A 70 11.94 0.35 -1.21
C PHE A 70 12.40 -1.09 -1.54
N PRO A 71 12.04 -2.09 -0.72
CA PRO A 71 12.36 -3.48 -1.03
C PRO A 71 11.75 -3.91 -2.36
N ALA A 72 12.38 -4.86 -3.02
CA ALA A 72 11.89 -5.36 -4.30
C ALA A 72 10.49 -5.99 -4.14
N GLY A 73 9.59 -5.65 -5.05
CA GLY A 73 8.22 -6.13 -5.04
C GLY A 73 7.49 -5.84 -6.35
N GLU A 74 6.45 -6.63 -6.64
CA GLU A 74 5.61 -6.40 -7.82
C GLU A 74 4.67 -5.21 -7.57
N LEU A 75 4.57 -4.30 -8.54
CA LEU A 75 3.60 -3.20 -8.54
C LEU A 75 2.35 -3.61 -9.32
N TYR A 76 1.24 -3.73 -8.60
CA TYR A 76 -0.08 -3.97 -9.16
C TYR A 76 -0.85 -2.66 -9.37
N TYR A 77 -1.74 -2.70 -10.35
CA TYR A 77 -2.66 -1.62 -10.69
C TYR A 77 -3.94 -2.21 -11.28
N ARG A 78 -5.00 -1.39 -11.31
CA ARG A 78 -6.29 -1.75 -11.91
C ARG A 78 -6.15 -1.92 -13.43
N ARG A 79 -6.64 -3.04 -13.95
CA ARG A 79 -6.91 -3.24 -15.38
C ARG A 79 -8.20 -2.52 -15.79
N GLU A 80 -8.47 -2.45 -17.08
CA GLU A 80 -9.73 -1.89 -17.58
C GLU A 80 -10.93 -2.65 -16.99
N GLY A 81 -11.83 -1.91 -16.34
CA GLY A 81 -13.01 -2.47 -15.66
C GLY A 81 -12.76 -3.10 -14.29
N GLU A 82 -11.53 -3.13 -13.78
CA GLU A 82 -11.25 -3.55 -12.39
C GLU A 82 -11.41 -2.37 -11.43
N ASP A 83 -12.00 -2.62 -10.28
CA ASP A 83 -11.88 -1.78 -9.08
C ASP A 83 -10.71 -2.28 -8.20
N TYR A 84 -10.33 -1.53 -7.16
CA TYR A 84 -9.19 -1.92 -6.32
C TYR A 84 -9.41 -3.27 -5.62
N VAL A 85 -10.65 -3.55 -5.21
CA VAL A 85 -11.02 -4.82 -4.58
C VAL A 85 -10.78 -6.00 -5.52
N ASP A 86 -10.95 -5.82 -6.84
CA ASP A 86 -10.67 -6.86 -7.83
C ASP A 86 -9.17 -7.13 -7.93
N VAL A 87 -8.34 -6.08 -7.83
CA VAL A 87 -6.89 -6.23 -7.79
C VAL A 87 -6.46 -6.99 -6.54
N VAL A 88 -6.97 -6.62 -5.36
CA VAL A 88 -6.66 -7.32 -4.10
C VAL A 88 -7.09 -8.78 -4.16
N LYS A 89 -8.28 -9.06 -4.70
CA LYS A 89 -8.77 -10.43 -4.91
C LYS A 89 -7.91 -11.22 -5.90
N ARG A 90 -7.37 -10.57 -6.94
CA ARG A 90 -6.47 -11.18 -7.92
C ARG A 90 -5.09 -11.48 -7.35
N VAL A 91 -4.57 -10.60 -6.49
CA VAL A 91 -3.24 -10.74 -5.87
C VAL A 91 -3.26 -11.76 -4.73
N GLN A 92 -4.38 -11.85 -4.00
CA GLN A 92 -4.55 -12.67 -2.79
C GLN A 92 -3.41 -12.52 -1.78
N PRO A 93 -3.19 -11.31 -1.23
CA PRO A 93 -2.24 -11.13 -0.13
C PRO A 93 -2.77 -11.74 1.17
N ASP A 94 -1.87 -12.08 2.09
CA ASP A 94 -2.24 -12.42 3.46
C ASP A 94 -2.68 -11.16 4.22
N VAL A 95 -2.00 -10.02 3.96
CA VAL A 95 -2.27 -8.73 4.57
C VAL A 95 -2.37 -7.64 3.50
N LEU A 96 -3.43 -6.83 3.57
CA LEU A 96 -3.56 -5.55 2.85
C LEU A 96 -3.32 -4.41 3.85
N ILE A 97 -2.42 -3.50 3.51
CA ILE A 97 -2.21 -2.24 4.24
C ILE A 97 -2.58 -1.09 3.32
N GLU A 98 -3.52 -0.26 3.73
CA GLU A 98 -3.97 0.94 3.02
C GLU A 98 -4.30 2.05 4.01
N ASP A 99 -4.51 3.25 3.53
CA ASP A 99 -4.88 4.39 4.34
C ASP A 99 -6.39 4.61 4.40
N ASP A 100 -6.80 5.50 5.30
CA ASP A 100 -8.21 5.84 5.52
C ASP A 100 -8.82 6.76 4.44
N CYS A 101 -8.07 7.14 3.40
CA CYS A 101 -8.53 7.94 2.25
C CYS A 101 -9.31 9.20 2.65
N ARG A 102 -8.98 9.84 3.79
CA ARG A 102 -9.75 10.97 4.35
C ARG A 102 -9.89 12.14 3.40
N SER A 103 -8.91 12.34 2.50
CA SER A 103 -8.91 13.45 1.53
C SER A 103 -9.84 13.24 0.33
N ILE A 104 -10.10 12.00 -0.08
CA ILE A 104 -10.81 11.66 -1.32
C ILE A 104 -12.13 10.91 -1.08
N GLY A 105 -12.34 10.39 0.13
CA GLY A 105 -13.57 9.73 0.56
C GLY A 105 -13.40 8.23 0.83
N TRP A 106 -14.09 7.75 1.86
CA TRP A 106 -14.04 6.37 2.34
C TRP A 106 -14.49 5.31 1.32
N ASP A 107 -15.20 5.71 0.26
CA ASP A 107 -15.70 4.79 -0.76
C ASP A 107 -14.58 4.11 -1.55
N GLU A 108 -13.35 4.64 -1.54
CA GLU A 108 -12.21 4.02 -2.22
C GLU A 108 -11.48 2.97 -1.33
N VAL A 109 -11.73 2.97 -0.01
CA VAL A 109 -11.08 2.05 0.94
C VAL A 109 -11.53 0.62 0.68
N ILE A 110 -10.59 -0.31 0.61
CA ILE A 110 -10.79 -1.69 0.18
C ILE A 110 -11.14 -2.59 1.37
N THR A 111 -10.56 -2.34 2.54
CA THR A 111 -10.65 -3.15 3.75
C THR A 111 -12.11 -3.42 4.17
N PRO A 112 -13.02 -2.42 4.19
CA PRO A 112 -14.44 -2.66 4.47
C PRO A 112 -15.16 -3.54 3.44
N LYS A 113 -14.59 -3.69 2.23
CA LYS A 113 -15.14 -4.49 1.12
C LYS A 113 -14.56 -5.90 1.08
N LEU A 114 -13.56 -6.21 1.92
CA LEU A 114 -12.99 -7.55 2.03
C LEU A 114 -14.04 -8.53 2.57
N ARG A 115 -13.97 -9.76 2.07
CA ARG A 115 -14.87 -10.85 2.47
C ARG A 115 -14.08 -11.90 3.23
N ALA A 116 -14.69 -12.45 4.28
CA ALA A 116 -14.01 -13.38 5.19
C ALA A 116 -13.45 -14.61 4.45
N GLU A 117 -14.14 -15.09 3.41
CA GLU A 117 -13.73 -16.23 2.61
C GLU A 117 -12.44 -15.99 1.79
N TRP A 118 -12.00 -14.74 1.65
CA TRP A 118 -10.73 -14.41 0.99
C TRP A 118 -9.53 -14.61 1.91
N GLY A 119 -9.74 -14.68 3.23
CA GLY A 119 -8.66 -14.86 4.20
C GLY A 119 -7.66 -13.71 4.28
N ILE A 120 -8.04 -12.52 3.80
CA ILE A 120 -7.17 -11.33 3.73
C ILE A 120 -7.37 -10.50 4.99
N LYS A 121 -6.29 -10.22 5.71
CA LYS A 121 -6.29 -9.27 6.83
C LYS A 121 -6.12 -7.84 6.28
N GLY A 122 -7.15 -7.00 6.41
CA GLY A 122 -7.04 -5.57 6.15
C GLY A 122 -6.52 -4.81 7.37
N ILE A 123 -5.63 -3.85 7.14
CA ILE A 123 -5.09 -2.92 8.13
C ILE A 123 -5.18 -1.51 7.53
N ILE A 124 -5.95 -0.65 8.20
CA ILE A 124 -6.10 0.75 7.82
C ILE A 124 -5.15 1.58 8.67
N VAL A 125 -4.31 2.39 8.02
CA VAL A 125 -3.45 3.39 8.66
C VAL A 125 -3.98 4.81 8.40
N PRO A 126 -3.60 5.82 9.21
CA PRO A 126 -3.95 7.19 8.88
C PRO A 126 -3.36 7.62 7.54
N GLU A 127 -4.13 8.35 6.72
CA GLU A 127 -3.63 8.97 5.48
C GLU A 127 -2.33 9.77 5.74
N ASN A 128 -1.29 9.43 4.97
CA ASN A 128 0.09 9.89 5.04
C ASN A 128 0.82 9.61 6.36
N GLY A 129 0.26 8.78 7.24
CA GLY A 129 0.82 8.46 8.56
C GLY A 129 1.95 7.43 8.56
N GLY A 130 2.20 6.78 7.42
CA GLY A 130 3.27 5.81 7.25
C GLY A 130 3.10 4.55 8.10
N LEU A 131 4.18 3.75 8.17
CA LEU A 131 4.14 2.40 8.75
C LEU A 131 4.97 2.25 10.03
N ALA A 132 5.63 3.32 10.51
CA ALA A 132 6.49 3.29 11.69
C ALA A 132 5.82 2.65 12.92
N HIS A 133 4.52 2.90 13.12
CA HIS A 133 3.75 2.46 14.28
C HIS A 133 3.29 0.99 14.22
N LEU A 134 3.46 0.31 13.09
CA LEU A 134 3.09 -1.10 12.95
C LEU A 134 4.16 -2.02 13.59
N PRO A 135 3.81 -3.25 13.99
CA PRO A 135 4.75 -4.19 14.59
C PRO A 135 5.98 -4.50 13.71
N ASP A 136 7.12 -4.76 14.34
CA ASP A 136 8.34 -5.18 13.63
C ASP A 136 8.27 -6.64 13.16
N ASP A 137 7.64 -7.53 13.94
CA ASP A 137 7.36 -8.91 13.51
C ASP A 137 6.15 -8.92 12.57
N HIS A 138 6.39 -9.28 11.32
CA HIS A 138 5.37 -9.31 10.27
C HIS A 138 4.18 -10.22 10.63
N ARG A 139 4.37 -11.24 11.48
CA ARG A 139 3.32 -12.18 11.87
C ARG A 139 2.30 -11.56 12.81
N GLU A 140 2.68 -10.53 13.57
CA GLU A 140 1.77 -9.83 14.48
C GLU A 140 0.66 -9.09 13.72
N LEU A 141 0.89 -8.71 12.46
CA LEU A 141 -0.10 -8.07 11.59
C LEU A 141 -1.38 -8.90 11.45
N LEU A 142 -1.26 -10.22 11.39
CA LEU A 142 -2.41 -11.14 11.27
C LEU A 142 -3.29 -11.16 12.52
N SER A 143 -2.76 -10.73 13.67
CA SER A 143 -3.44 -10.73 14.97
C SER A 143 -3.98 -9.37 15.39
N MET A 144 -3.67 -8.31 14.63
CA MET A 144 -4.17 -6.96 14.93
C MET A 144 -5.70 -6.93 14.87
N ALA A 145 -6.33 -6.04 15.64
CA ALA A 145 -7.74 -5.72 15.45
C ALA A 145 -7.94 -5.12 14.05
N SER A 146 -9.09 -5.40 13.42
CA SER A 146 -9.49 -4.76 12.16
C SER A 146 -10.25 -3.47 12.43
#